data_AF-A0A328PXH4-F1
#
_entry.id   AF-A0A328PXH4-F1
#
_cell.length_a   1.000
_cell.length_b   1.000
_cell.length_c   1.000
_cell.angle_alpha   90.00
_cell.angle_beta   90.00
_cell.angle_gamma   90.00
#
_symmetry.space_group_name_H-M   'P 1'
#
loop_
_entity.id
_entity.type
_entity.pdbx_description
1 polymer ?
#
loop_
_entity_poly.entity_id
_entity_poly.type
_entity_poly.pdbx_seq_one_letter_code
_entity_poly.pdbx_strand_id
1 'polypeptide(L)'
;MITIVNSVLLLGVLGFAAGTFLAFAAKKFEVKEDPSEAIVKAVLPSNDCGSCGYPGCAAFAKAFVKGEVGKDGCVPGKAQGVPELLEKISKMSPEELSKIYEESKEDENKILQLLKQN
;
A
#
# COMPACT_ATOMS: atom_id res chain seq x y z
N MET A 1 -20.61 34.84 -29.44
CA MET A 1 -20.17 35.21 -28.08
C MET A 1 -20.91 34.40 -27.01
N ILE A 2 -22.26 34.37 -27.02
CA ILE A 2 -23.08 33.55 -26.10
C ILE A 2 -22.74 32.04 -26.11
N THR A 3 -22.45 31.46 -27.28
CA THR A 3 -22.10 30.03 -27.39
C THR A 3 -20.82 29.66 -26.63
N ILE A 4 -19.79 30.51 -26.69
CA ILE A 4 -18.51 30.29 -26.01
C ILE A 4 -18.72 30.32 -24.49
N VAL A 5 -19.49 31.30 -23.99
CA VAL A 5 -19.83 31.41 -22.57
C VAL A 5 -20.61 30.18 -22.09
N ASN A 6 -21.56 29.70 -22.89
CA ASN A 6 -22.36 28.52 -22.55
C ASN A 6 -21.53 27.24 -22.53
N SER A 7 -20.59 27.08 -23.46
CA SER A 7 -19.66 25.94 -23.48
C SER A 7 -18.76 25.93 -22.24
N VAL A 8 -18.18 27.09 -21.87
CA VAL A 8 -17.34 27.21 -20.67
C VAL A 8 -18.13 26.89 -19.41
N LEU A 9 -19.38 27.38 -19.31
CA LEU A 9 -20.26 27.09 -18.19
C LEU A 9 -20.57 25.58 -18.09
N LEU A 10 -20.88 24.94 -19.21
CA LEU A 10 -21.23 23.52 -19.24
C LEU A 10 -20.05 22.62 -18.84
N LEU A 11 -18.86 22.90 -19.37
CA LEU A 11 -17.63 22.19 -18.99
C LEU A 11 -17.26 22.41 -17.52
N GLY A 12 -17.44 23.63 -17.00
CA GLY A 12 -17.20 23.94 -15.59
C GLY A 12 -18.12 23.15 -14.66
N VAL A 13 -19.42 23.10 -14.96
CA VAL A 13 -20.41 22.35 -14.17
C VAL A 13 -20.15 20.85 -14.22
N LEU A 14 -19.88 20.30 -15.41
CA LEU A 14 -19.55 18.88 -15.56
C LEU A 14 -18.26 18.50 -14.82
N GLY A 15 -17.22 19.32 -14.93
CA GLY A 15 -15.95 19.10 -14.23
C GLY A 15 -16.12 19.16 -12.72
N PHE A 16 -16.90 20.11 -12.21
CA PHE A 16 -17.17 20.22 -10.78
C PHE A 16 -18.04 19.06 -10.27
N ALA A 17 -19.08 18.67 -11.01
CA ALA A 17 -19.93 17.54 -10.67
C ALA A 17 -19.13 16.22 -10.65
N ALA A 18 -18.32 15.97 -11.69
CA ALA A 18 -17.45 14.80 -11.74
C ALA A 18 -16.39 14.83 -10.62
N GLY A 19 -15.74 15.97 -10.39
CA GLY A 19 -14.70 16.11 -9.37
C GLY A 19 -15.24 15.86 -7.96
N THR A 20 -16.38 16.46 -7.62
CA THR A 20 -17.03 16.23 -6.31
C THR A 20 -17.50 14.79 -6.15
N PHE A 21 -18.02 14.17 -7.21
CA PHE A 21 -18.40 12.76 -7.21
C PHE A 21 -17.19 11.83 -6.97
N LEU A 22 -16.06 12.06 -7.66
CA LEU A 22 -14.84 11.29 -7.46
C LEU A 22 -14.26 11.48 -6.06
N ALA A 23 -14.25 12.72 -5.53
CA ALA A 23 -13.77 13.01 -4.19
C ALA A 23 -14.62 12.30 -3.11
N PHE A 24 -15.93 12.25 -3.31
CA PHE A 24 -16.83 11.51 -2.43
C PHE A 24 -16.58 9.99 -2.51
N ALA A 25 -16.40 9.45 -3.72
CA ALA A 25 -16.10 8.04 -3.91
C ALA A 25 -14.76 7.68 -3.24
N ALA A 26 -13.70 8.48 -3.43
CA ALA A 26 -12.41 8.24 -2.82
C ALA A 26 -12.49 8.14 -1.29
N LYS A 27 -13.25 9.03 -0.65
CA LYS A 27 -13.44 9.01 0.81
C LYS A 27 -14.36 7.86 1.28
N LYS A 28 -15.32 7.45 0.45
CA LYS A 28 -16.26 6.35 0.78
C LYS A 28 -15.61 4.97 0.65
N PHE A 29 -14.68 4.82 -0.29
CA PHE A 29 -13.99 3.57 -0.61
C PHE A 29 -12.56 3.51 -0.07
N GLU A 30 -12.24 4.35 0.93
CA GLU A 30 -10.98 4.24 1.66
C GLU A 30 -10.94 2.89 2.39
N VAL A 31 -10.22 1.95 1.79
CA VAL A 31 -9.99 0.63 2.36
C VAL A 31 -9.01 0.82 3.50
N LYS A 32 -9.41 0.46 4.73
CA LYS A 32 -8.48 0.34 5.85
C LYS A 32 -7.42 -0.69 5.47
N GLU A 33 -6.20 -0.23 5.16
CA GLU A 33 -5.04 -1.10 5.06
C GLU A 33 -4.67 -1.55 6.47
N ASP A 34 -4.57 -2.86 6.68
CA ASP A 34 -4.06 -3.40 7.94
C ASP A 34 -2.57 -3.01 8.06
N PRO A 35 -2.13 -2.43 9.20
CA PRO A 35 -0.77 -1.92 9.35
C PRO A 35 0.29 -3.00 9.11
N SER A 36 -0.03 -4.25 9.46
CA SER A 36 0.82 -5.41 9.18
C SER A 36 1.01 -5.67 7.68
N GLU A 37 -0.05 -5.54 6.88
CA GLU A 37 0.03 -5.76 5.43
C GLU A 37 0.84 -4.66 4.76
N ALA A 38 0.65 -3.41 5.17
CA ALA A 38 1.37 -2.27 4.63
C ALA A 38 2.87 -2.31 4.97
N ILE A 39 3.24 -2.73 6.19
CA ILE A 39 4.64 -2.92 6.58
C ILE A 39 5.28 -4.05 5.79
N VAL A 40 4.59 -5.17 5.62
CA VAL A 40 5.10 -6.28 4.80
C VAL A 40 5.28 -5.83 3.34
N LYS A 41 4.32 -5.09 2.79
CA LYS A 41 4.39 -4.48 1.45
C LYS A 41 5.60 -3.56 1.29
N ALA A 42 5.89 -2.70 2.29
CA ALA A 42 7.02 -1.78 2.26
C ALA A 42 8.40 -2.46 2.25
N VAL A 43 8.47 -3.72 2.73
CA VAL A 43 9.70 -4.53 2.69
C VAL A 43 9.89 -5.24 1.36
N LEU A 44 8.80 -5.48 0.62
CA LEU A 44 8.86 -6.14 -0.67
C LEU A 44 9.49 -5.22 -1.74
N PRO A 45 10.05 -5.79 -2.82
CA PRO A 45 10.66 -5.00 -3.89
C PRO A 45 9.64 -4.19 -4.73
N SER A 46 8.35 -4.19 -4.37
CA SER A 46 7.24 -3.46 -5.03
C SER A 46 7.25 -3.53 -6.57
N ASN A 47 7.70 -4.66 -7.12
CA ASN A 47 7.89 -4.86 -8.57
C ASN A 47 6.75 -5.66 -9.21
N ASP A 48 5.75 -6.09 -8.43
CA ASP A 48 4.53 -6.81 -8.88
C ASP A 48 4.78 -7.91 -9.94
N CYS A 49 5.91 -8.61 -9.83
CA CYS A 49 6.40 -9.53 -10.85
C CYS A 49 5.64 -10.87 -10.93
N GLY A 50 4.78 -11.16 -9.95
CA GLY A 50 3.97 -12.39 -9.91
C GLY A 50 4.72 -13.70 -9.69
N SER A 51 6.05 -13.69 -9.49
CA SER A 51 6.85 -14.92 -9.36
C SER A 51 6.49 -15.77 -8.15
N CYS A 52 5.83 -15.18 -7.15
CA CYS A 52 5.33 -15.85 -5.95
C CYS A 52 3.93 -16.46 -6.11
N GLY A 53 3.29 -16.34 -7.28
CA GLY A 53 1.94 -16.85 -7.55
C GLY A 53 0.79 -15.92 -7.16
N TYR A 54 1.10 -14.70 -6.69
CA TYR A 54 0.12 -13.67 -6.32
C TYR A 54 0.11 -12.52 -7.32
N PRO A 55 -1.03 -11.86 -7.56
CA PRO A 55 -1.18 -10.80 -8.58
C PRO A 55 -0.46 -9.48 -8.25
N GLY A 56 0.32 -9.43 -7.17
CA GLY A 56 1.12 -8.27 -6.76
C GLY A 56 1.74 -8.42 -5.36
N CYS A 57 2.64 -7.51 -5.01
CA CYS A 57 3.29 -7.44 -3.70
C CYS A 57 2.28 -7.20 -2.56
N ALA A 58 1.25 -6.39 -2.79
CA ALA A 58 0.17 -6.20 -1.81
C ALA A 58 -0.64 -7.49 -1.56
N ALA A 59 -0.90 -8.27 -2.60
CA ALA A 59 -1.61 -9.55 -2.47
C ALA A 59 -0.75 -10.61 -1.76
N PHE A 60 0.56 -10.61 -2.02
CA PHE A 60 1.51 -11.43 -1.27
C PHE A 60 1.56 -11.03 0.21
N ALA A 61 1.59 -9.73 0.51
CA ALA A 61 1.61 -9.23 1.89
C ALA A 61 0.38 -9.69 2.68
N LYS A 62 -0.81 -9.60 2.06
CA LYS A 62 -2.06 -10.15 2.60
C LYS A 62 -1.96 -11.65 2.90
N ALA A 63 -1.46 -12.43 1.95
CA ALA A 63 -1.33 -13.86 2.11
C ALA A 63 -0.29 -14.26 3.18
N PHE A 64 0.79 -13.48 3.31
CA PHE A 64 1.80 -13.66 4.35
C PHE A 64 1.23 -13.38 5.75
N VAL A 65 0.50 -12.28 5.93
CA VAL A 65 -0.17 -11.95 7.21
C VAL A 65 -1.22 -13.00 7.58
N LYS A 66 -1.89 -13.60 6.59
CA LYS A 66 -2.82 -14.73 6.79
C LYS A 66 -2.14 -16.08 7.05
N GLY A 67 -0.82 -16.16 6.92
CA GLY A 67 -0.05 -17.40 7.09
C GLY A 67 -0.17 -18.40 5.92
N GLU A 68 -0.66 -17.96 4.76
CA GLU A 68 -0.80 -18.79 3.56
C GLU A 68 0.54 -18.96 2.82
N VAL A 69 1.52 -18.08 3.07
CA VAL A 69 2.82 -18.05 2.39
C VAL A 69 3.95 -17.90 3.39
N GLY A 70 5.05 -18.63 3.16
CA GLY A 70 6.26 -18.52 3.98
C GLY A 70 7.15 -17.31 3.61
N LYS A 71 8.06 -16.96 4.52
CA LYS A 71 9.05 -15.87 4.36
C LYS A 71 9.90 -15.95 3.09
N ASP A 72 10.12 -17.16 2.57
CA ASP A 72 10.91 -17.42 1.36
C ASP A 72 10.12 -17.33 0.05
N GLY A 73 8.83 -16.98 0.11
CA GLY A 73 7.95 -16.94 -1.06
C GLY A 73 8.30 -15.86 -2.08
N CYS A 74 8.94 -14.76 -1.66
CA CYS A 74 9.38 -13.70 -2.57
C CYS A 74 10.75 -14.04 -3.18
N VAL A 75 10.77 -14.81 -4.26
CA VAL A 75 11.98 -15.21 -5.01
C VAL A 75 12.90 -14.02 -5.38
N PRO A 76 12.42 -12.93 -6.01
CA PRO A 76 13.28 -11.80 -6.38
C PRO A 76 13.77 -10.99 -5.16
N GLY A 77 13.02 -11.02 -4.05
CA GLY A 77 13.36 -10.34 -2.81
C GLY A 77 14.45 -11.04 -1.99
N LYS A 78 14.79 -12.30 -2.30
CA LYS A 78 15.78 -13.07 -1.53
C LYS A 78 17.15 -12.40 -1.48
N ALA A 79 17.62 -11.89 -2.62
CA ALA A 79 18.91 -11.20 -2.71
C ALA A 79 18.93 -9.85 -1.98
N GLN A 80 17.76 -9.31 -1.62
CA GLN A 80 17.59 -8.02 -0.96
C GLN A 80 17.34 -8.14 0.56
N GLY A 81 17.37 -9.36 1.12
CA GLY A 81 17.13 -9.59 2.55
C GLY A 81 15.65 -9.58 2.97
N VAL A 82 14.72 -9.63 2.01
CA VAL A 82 13.27 -9.74 2.29
C VAL A 82 12.93 -10.88 3.26
N PRO A 83 13.44 -12.12 3.13
CA PRO A 83 13.08 -13.19 4.07
C PRO A 83 13.48 -12.91 5.52
N GLU A 84 14.59 -12.20 5.76
CA GLU A 84 15.06 -11.83 7.09
C GLU A 84 14.15 -10.77 7.73
N LEU A 85 13.73 -9.80 6.92
CA LEU A 85 12.82 -8.74 7.34
C LEU A 85 11.40 -9.28 7.59
N LEU A 86 10.92 -10.21 6.77
CA LEU A 86 9.64 -10.90 7.00
C LEU A 86 9.66 -11.75 8.27
N GLU A 87 10.78 -12.42 8.54
CA GLU A 87 10.97 -13.15 9.80
C GLU A 87 10.95 -12.20 11.01
N LYS A 88 11.58 -11.03 10.90
CA LYS A 88 11.56 -10.02 11.96
C LYS A 88 10.14 -9.49 12.22
N ILE A 89 9.40 -9.20 11.15
CA ILE A 89 8.00 -8.76 11.22
C ILE A 89 7.12 -9.81 11.91
N SER A 90 7.33 -11.10 11.60
CA SER A 90 6.57 -12.20 12.22
C SER A 90 6.82 -12.37 13.73
N LYS A 91 7.92 -11.80 14.25
CA LYS A 91 8.30 -11.85 15.68
C LYS A 91 7.87 -10.61 16.46
N MET A 92 7.49 -9.52 15.79
CA MET A 92 7.03 -8.29 16.44
C MET A 92 5.55 -8.38 16.85
N SER A 93 5.21 -7.68 17.94
CA SER A 93 3.82 -7.59 18.39
C SER A 93 2.99 -6.73 17.42
N PRO A 94 1.70 -7.05 17.17
CA PRO A 94 0.81 -6.21 16.36
C PRO A 94 0.74 -4.75 16.82
N GLU A 95 0.97 -4.50 18.12
CA GLU A 95 0.99 -3.17 18.75
C GLU A 95 2.24 -2.35 18.39
N GLU A 96 3.36 -3.00 18.09
CA GLU A 96 4.60 -2.35 17.65
C GLU A 96 4.51 -1.98 16.17
N LEU A 97 3.92 -2.87 15.36
CA LEU A 97 3.67 -2.61 13.94
C LEU A 97 2.73 -1.40 13.75
N SER A 98 1.66 -1.27 14.54
CA SER A 98 0.77 -0.12 14.42
C SER A 98 1.44 1.20 14.78
N LYS A 99 2.31 1.23 15.79
CA LYS A 99 3.11 2.43 16.14
C LYS A 99 4.08 2.81 15.03
N ILE A 100 4.79 1.83 14.45
CA ILE A 100 5.71 2.08 13.33
C ILE A 100 4.94 2.62 12.13
N TYR A 101 3.77 2.07 11.83
CA TYR A 101 2.93 2.52 10.73
C TYR A 101 2.47 3.98 10.91
N GLU A 102 1.91 4.32 12.08
CA GLU A 102 1.48 5.70 12.40
C GLU A 102 2.65 6.69 12.41
N GLU A 103 3.81 6.31 12.95
CA GLU A 103 5.01 7.16 12.98
C GLU A 103 5.63 7.35 11.59
N SER A 104 5.43 6.36 10.71
CA SER A 104 5.93 6.39 9.34
C SER A 104 5.06 7.21 8.39
N LYS A 105 3.82 7.58 8.76
CA LYS A 105 2.86 8.24 7.85
C LYS A 105 2.74 7.55 6.48
N GLU A 106 2.73 6.22 6.45
CA GLU A 106 2.67 5.43 5.21
C GLU A 106 3.91 5.55 4.28
N ASP A 107 5.02 6.13 4.73
CA ASP A 107 6.24 6.23 3.92
C ASP A 107 7.06 4.92 3.94
N GLU A 108 7.09 4.18 2.82
CA GLU A 108 7.81 2.89 2.67
C GLU A 108 9.29 2.96 3.09
N ASN A 109 10.00 4.02 2.69
CA ASN A 109 11.41 4.21 3.04
C ASN A 109 11.65 4.40 4.54
N LYS A 110 10.69 5.04 5.22
CA LYS A 110 10.78 5.32 6.65
C LYS A 110 10.45 4.08 7.47
N ILE A 111 9.49 3.27 7.01
CA ILE A 111 9.20 1.93 7.55
C ILE A 111 10.46 1.06 7.50
N LEU A 112 11.16 1.03 6.36
CA LEU A 112 12.41 0.28 6.19
C LEU A 112 13.53 0.76 7.14
N GLN A 113 13.63 2.06 7.42
CA GLN A 113 14.60 2.58 8.39
C GLN A 113 14.26 2.16 9.82
N LEU A 114 13.00 2.31 10.24
CA LEU A 114 12.55 1.93 11.59
C LEU A 114 12.69 0.43 11.83
N LEU A 115 12.37 -0.40 10.83
CA LEU A 115 12.56 -1.85 10.89
C LEU A 115 14.04 -2.26 11.00
N LYS A 116 14.96 -1.47 10.45
CA LYS A 116 16.41 -1.71 10.57
C LYS A 116 17.01 -1.17 11.86
N GLN A 117 16.35 -0.21 12.53
CA GLN A 117 16.80 0.37 13.80
C GLN A 117 16.35 -0.41 15.04
N ASN A 118 15.17 -1.04 14.99
CA ASN A 118 14.74 -2.02 15.99
C ASN A 118 15.41 -3.38 15.77
#